data_AF-A0A4V0I3T9-F1
#
_entry.id   AF-A0A4V0I3T9-F1
#
_cell.length_a   1.000
_cell.length_b   1.000
_cell.length_c   1.000
_cell.angle_alpha   90.00
_cell.angle_beta   90.00
_cell.angle_gamma   90.00
#
_symmetry.space_group_name_H-M   'P 1'
#
loop_
_entity.id
_entity.type
_entity.pdbx_description
1 polymer ?
#
loop_
_entity_poly.entity_id
_entity_poly.type
_entity_poly.pdbx_seq_one_letter_code
_entity_poly.pdbx_strand_id
1 'polypeptide(L)'
;MTRTAARHFVLSIATLGLLTAGPLAAADRPNPQAEEKARTLVERNQRVIAAFAHPTASYRDLAHVDTEKLPGGGFRVTYQLNYKAFRGCGCSFYSRLAFDFDDAGVFRTVETAGRNCTVAPFTASDAAIGIVRAVVRNEPDLRDNYQILRMFETYDARDMMKFVMALSR
;
A
#
# COMPACT_ATOMS: atom_id res chain seq x y z
N MET A 1 50.62 34.62 -67.68
CA MET A 1 50.60 34.67 -66.20
C MET A 1 49.42 35.54 -65.78
N THR A 2 48.22 34.95 -65.82
CA THR A 2 47.38 34.55 -64.66
C THR A 2 46.74 35.71 -63.90
N ARG A 3 45.51 36.06 -64.32
CA ARG A 3 44.46 36.61 -63.46
C ARG A 3 43.18 35.84 -63.76
N THR A 4 42.76 34.99 -62.84
CA THR A 4 41.44 34.35 -62.88
C THR A 4 40.79 34.54 -61.52
N ALA A 5 39.70 35.28 -61.51
CA ALA A 5 38.80 35.42 -60.39
C ALA A 5 37.82 34.25 -60.37
N ALA A 6 37.47 33.75 -59.18
CA ALA A 6 36.14 33.18 -58.92
C ALA A 6 35.92 33.06 -57.41
N ARG A 7 34.92 33.79 -56.93
CA ARG A 7 34.25 33.60 -55.62
C ARG A 7 33.48 32.27 -55.66
N HIS A 8 33.31 31.58 -54.51
CA HIS A 8 32.10 30.85 -54.04
C HIS A 8 32.47 30.15 -52.71
N PHE A 9 31.91 30.55 -51.55
CA PHE A 9 30.67 30.03 -50.93
C PHE A 9 30.88 28.70 -50.17
N VAL A 10 31.18 28.73 -48.86
CA VAL A 10 30.96 27.57 -47.96
C VAL A 10 30.55 28.06 -46.55
N LEU A 11 29.24 28.01 -46.32
CA LEU A 11 28.58 27.34 -45.20
C LEU A 11 29.12 27.55 -43.76
N SER A 12 28.62 28.58 -43.06
CA SER A 12 28.70 28.65 -41.58
C SER A 12 27.72 27.66 -40.96
N ILE A 13 28.24 26.58 -40.36
CA ILE A 13 27.46 25.61 -39.58
C ILE A 13 27.00 26.31 -38.29
N ALA A 14 25.70 26.60 -38.23
CA ALA A 14 25.01 26.94 -37.00
C ALA A 14 24.85 25.65 -36.17
N THR A 15 25.73 25.43 -35.20
CA THR A 15 25.57 24.33 -34.25
C THR A 15 24.51 24.71 -33.24
N LEU A 16 23.30 24.24 -33.54
CA LEU A 16 22.10 24.20 -32.74
C LEU A 16 22.41 23.50 -31.39
N GLY A 17 22.53 24.28 -30.31
CA GLY A 17 22.64 23.76 -28.94
C GLY A 17 21.30 23.20 -28.47
N LEU A 18 20.94 22.01 -28.95
CA LEU A 18 19.78 21.26 -28.51
C LEU A 18 20.07 20.57 -27.16
N LEU A 19 19.28 20.97 -26.15
CA LEU A 19 18.68 20.08 -25.15
C LEU A 19 19.62 19.15 -24.37
N THR A 20 20.20 19.65 -23.29
CA THR A 20 20.44 18.83 -22.09
C THR A 20 19.35 19.11 -21.04
N ALA A 21 18.09 18.89 -21.43
CA ALA A 21 17.05 18.59 -20.45
C ALA A 21 17.30 17.17 -19.93
N GLY A 22 18.28 17.03 -19.04
CA GLY A 22 18.49 15.80 -18.29
C GLY A 22 17.24 15.46 -17.47
N PRO A 23 16.89 14.17 -17.28
CA PRO A 23 15.67 13.77 -16.61
C PRO A 23 15.79 14.04 -15.11
N LEU A 24 15.49 15.27 -14.68
CA LEU A 24 15.34 15.62 -13.27
C LEU A 24 14.05 15.02 -12.64
N ALA A 25 13.28 14.23 -13.39
CA ALA A 25 12.03 13.61 -12.92
C ALA A 25 12.18 12.16 -12.41
N ALA A 26 13.38 11.58 -12.43
CA ALA A 26 13.58 10.17 -12.04
C ALA A 26 13.81 9.96 -10.52
N ALA A 27 14.09 11.02 -9.76
CA ALA A 27 14.48 10.89 -8.34
C ALA A 27 13.29 10.74 -7.36
N ASP A 28 12.08 11.08 -7.79
CA ASP A 28 10.90 11.14 -6.92
C ASP A 28 10.03 9.88 -6.92
N ARG A 29 10.34 8.90 -7.78
CA ARG A 29 9.58 7.63 -7.82
C ARG A 29 10.27 6.53 -7.01
N PRO A 30 9.49 5.64 -6.36
CA PRO A 30 10.04 4.43 -5.75
C PRO A 30 10.74 3.55 -6.77
N ASN A 31 11.63 2.67 -6.29
CA ASN A 31 12.22 1.65 -7.13
C ASN A 31 11.10 0.76 -7.73
N PRO A 32 10.98 0.63 -9.08
CA PRO A 32 9.89 -0.11 -9.70
C PRO A 32 9.79 -1.58 -9.27
N GLN A 33 10.92 -2.24 -8.97
CA GLN A 33 10.90 -3.64 -8.50
C GLN A 33 10.40 -3.74 -7.06
N ALA A 34 10.78 -2.79 -6.20
CA ALA A 34 10.30 -2.73 -4.83
C ALA A 34 8.80 -2.42 -4.78
N GLU A 35 8.35 -1.49 -5.63
CA GLU A 35 6.93 -1.15 -5.77
C GLU A 35 6.11 -2.34 -6.25
N GLU A 36 6.55 -3.04 -7.31
CA GLU A 36 5.85 -4.22 -7.82
C GLU A 36 5.73 -5.34 -6.76
N LYS A 37 6.80 -5.56 -6.00
CA LYS A 37 6.79 -6.51 -4.87
C LYS A 37 5.79 -6.11 -3.79
N ALA A 38 5.78 -4.83 -3.41
CA ALA A 38 4.85 -4.29 -2.42
C ALA A 38 3.39 -4.41 -2.86
N ARG A 39 3.10 -4.03 -4.12
CA ARG A 39 1.77 -4.15 -4.73
C ARG A 39 1.31 -5.60 -4.79
N THR A 40 2.18 -6.50 -5.25
CA THR A 40 1.91 -7.94 -5.29
C THR A 40 1.56 -8.49 -3.90
N LEU A 41 2.28 -8.07 -2.85
CA LEU A 41 1.99 -8.49 -1.48
C LEU A 41 0.58 -8.06 -1.05
N VAL A 42 0.20 -6.81 -1.27
CA VAL A 42 -1.12 -6.30 -0.88
C VAL A 42 -2.23 -6.97 -1.70
N GLU A 43 -2.06 -7.06 -3.03
CA GLU A 43 -3.06 -7.62 -3.95
C GLU A 43 -3.28 -9.12 -3.72
N ARG A 44 -2.22 -9.90 -3.43
CA ARG A 44 -2.36 -11.33 -3.07
C ARG A 44 -3.10 -11.54 -1.76
N ASN A 45 -2.92 -10.64 -0.78
CA ASN A 45 -3.51 -10.74 0.55
C ASN A 45 -4.82 -9.95 0.70
N GLN A 46 -5.38 -9.39 -0.39
CA GLN A 46 -6.51 -8.46 -0.38
C GLN A 46 -7.72 -8.94 0.44
N ARG A 47 -8.06 -10.23 0.39
CA ARG A 47 -9.23 -10.78 1.12
C ARG A 47 -8.98 -10.85 2.63
N VAL A 48 -7.76 -11.19 3.03
CA VAL A 48 -7.36 -11.24 4.43
C VAL A 48 -7.35 -9.83 5.01
N ILE A 49 -6.73 -8.89 4.29
CA ILE A 49 -6.73 -7.47 4.65
C ILE A 49 -8.16 -6.94 4.78
N ALA A 50 -9.04 -7.25 3.83
CA ALA A 50 -10.45 -6.85 3.89
C ALA A 50 -11.19 -7.40 5.11
N ALA A 51 -10.95 -8.68 5.45
CA ALA A 51 -11.55 -9.30 6.63
C ALA A 51 -11.04 -8.68 7.93
N PHE A 52 -9.75 -8.34 8.04
CA PHE A 52 -9.22 -7.61 9.19
C PHE A 52 -9.74 -6.17 9.26
N ALA A 53 -9.91 -5.49 8.12
CA ALA A 53 -10.42 -4.13 8.10
C ALA A 53 -11.91 -4.08 8.49
N HIS A 54 -12.74 -4.97 7.95
CA HIS A 54 -14.18 -5.03 8.20
C HIS A 54 -14.69 -6.49 8.18
N PRO A 55 -14.65 -7.21 9.32
CA PRO A 55 -14.85 -8.67 9.37
C PRO A 55 -16.29 -9.09 9.07
N THR A 56 -17.24 -8.19 9.28
CA THR A 56 -18.67 -8.41 9.02
C THR A 56 -19.11 -7.94 7.64
N ALA A 57 -18.21 -7.33 6.87
CA ALA A 57 -18.52 -6.77 5.57
C ALA A 57 -18.28 -7.75 4.43
N SER A 58 -19.13 -7.69 3.42
CA SER A 58 -18.94 -8.48 2.19
C SER A 58 -17.97 -7.76 1.26
N TYR A 59 -16.71 -8.19 1.27
CA TYR A 59 -15.69 -7.70 0.35
C TYR A 59 -16.11 -7.84 -1.13
N ARG A 60 -15.78 -6.84 -1.96
CA ARG A 60 -16.06 -6.83 -3.39
C ARG A 60 -14.78 -6.84 -4.22
N ASP A 61 -13.95 -5.81 -4.08
CA ASP A 61 -12.74 -5.61 -4.87
C ASP A 61 -11.75 -4.64 -4.19
N LEU A 62 -10.54 -4.59 -4.75
CA LEU A 62 -9.44 -3.72 -4.35
C LEU A 62 -9.06 -2.84 -5.54
N ALA A 63 -8.87 -1.54 -5.31
CA ALA A 63 -8.35 -0.62 -6.30
C ALA A 63 -7.09 0.08 -5.79
N HIS A 64 -6.01 0.05 -6.58
CA HIS A 64 -4.84 0.89 -6.33
C HIS A 64 -5.24 2.36 -6.50
N VAL A 65 -4.84 3.20 -5.56
CA VAL A 65 -5.15 4.63 -5.56
C VAL A 65 -3.92 5.43 -5.96
N ASP A 66 -2.82 5.25 -5.24
CA ASP A 66 -1.58 5.94 -5.48
C ASP A 66 -0.37 5.18 -4.91
N THR A 67 0.80 5.62 -5.35
CA THR A 67 2.09 5.29 -4.74
C THR A 67 2.86 6.59 -4.55
N GLU A 68 3.35 6.85 -3.35
CA GLU A 68 4.16 8.04 -3.04
C GLU A 68 5.44 7.68 -2.29
N LYS A 69 6.50 8.47 -2.49
CA LYS A 69 7.76 8.31 -1.76
C LYS A 69 7.67 8.98 -0.40
N LEU A 70 8.15 8.32 0.65
CA LEU A 70 8.04 8.85 2.01
C LEU A 70 9.26 9.72 2.38
N PRO A 71 9.08 10.84 3.10
CA PRO A 71 10.18 11.58 3.70
C PRO A 71 10.95 10.67 4.68
N GLY A 72 12.26 10.53 4.48
CA GLY A 72 13.09 9.64 5.31
C GLY A 72 13.30 8.22 4.74
N GLY A 73 12.83 7.95 3.53
CA GLY A 73 13.12 6.71 2.80
C GLY A 73 11.98 5.69 2.86
N GLY A 74 11.93 4.85 1.82
CA GLY A 74 10.78 4.00 1.54
C GLY A 74 9.66 4.71 0.80
N PHE A 75 8.52 4.05 0.74
CA PHE A 75 7.37 4.51 -0.03
C PHE A 75 6.07 3.96 0.55
N ARG A 76 4.97 4.62 0.20
CA ARG A 76 3.60 4.29 0.60
C ARG A 76 2.82 3.89 -0.63
N VAL A 77 2.05 2.83 -0.50
CA VAL A 77 1.07 2.40 -1.51
C VAL A 77 -0.32 2.48 -0.88
N THR A 78 -1.22 3.25 -1.49
CA THR A 78 -2.60 3.36 -0.99
C THR A 78 -3.54 2.52 -1.84
N TYR A 79 -4.39 1.75 -1.17
CA TYR A 79 -5.45 0.98 -1.81
C TYR A 79 -6.81 1.31 -1.21
N GLN A 80 -7.84 1.29 -2.06
CA GLN A 80 -9.24 1.36 -1.67
C GLN A 80 -9.85 -0.04 -1.67
N LEU A 81 -10.32 -0.47 -0.50
CA LEU A 81 -11.10 -1.69 -0.33
C LEU A 81 -12.57 -1.35 -0.48
N ASN A 82 -13.22 -1.96 -1.47
CA ASN A 82 -14.64 -1.76 -1.73
C ASN A 82 -15.47 -2.93 -1.20
N TYR A 83 -16.56 -2.61 -0.53
CA TYR A 83 -17.47 -3.55 0.09
C TYR A 83 -18.86 -3.43 -0.54
N LYS A 84 -19.57 -4.56 -0.61
CA LYS A 84 -20.97 -4.60 -1.03
C LYS A 84 -21.81 -3.87 0.01
N ALA A 85 -22.91 -3.27 -0.45
CA ALA A 85 -23.89 -2.67 0.44
C ALA A 85 -24.38 -3.71 1.45
N PHE A 86 -24.48 -3.32 2.72
CA PHE A 86 -25.17 -4.13 3.71
C PHE A 86 -26.64 -4.26 3.30
N ARG A 87 -27.19 -5.48 3.36
CA ARG A 87 -28.59 -5.75 2.96
C ARG A 87 -29.51 -4.79 3.71
N GLY A 88 -30.18 -3.89 2.97
CA GLY A 88 -31.14 -2.90 3.51
C GLY A 88 -30.71 -1.43 3.44
N CYS A 89 -29.42 -1.11 3.26
CA CYS A 89 -28.93 0.29 3.27
C CYS A 89 -28.54 0.87 1.91
N GLY A 90 -28.58 0.09 0.81
CA GLY A 90 -28.46 0.59 -0.57
C GLY A 90 -27.10 1.17 -1.00
N CYS A 91 -26.21 1.52 -0.07
CA CYS A 91 -24.93 2.16 -0.39
C CYS A 91 -23.77 1.17 -0.23
N SER A 92 -23.01 0.94 -1.30
CA SER A 92 -21.67 0.37 -1.20
C SER A 92 -20.77 1.31 -0.41
N PHE A 93 -19.86 0.76 0.39
CA PHE A 93 -18.91 1.56 1.14
C PHE A 93 -17.48 1.11 0.87
N TYR A 94 -16.53 1.97 1.22
CA TYR A 94 -15.12 1.74 1.03
C TYR A 94 -14.31 2.20 2.23
N SER A 95 -13.10 1.66 2.31
CA SER A 95 -12.04 2.17 3.19
C SER A 95 -10.73 2.20 2.42
N ARG A 96 -9.95 3.27 2.60
CA ARG A 96 -8.61 3.40 2.05
C ARG A 96 -7.60 3.06 3.12
N LEU A 97 -6.69 2.18 2.78
CA LEU A 97 -5.55 1.81 3.63
C LEU A 97 -4.27 2.22 2.92
N ALA A 98 -3.39 2.89 3.65
CA ALA A 98 -2.05 3.25 3.23
C ALA A 98 -1.06 2.26 3.83
N PHE A 99 -0.25 1.63 2.99
CA PHE A 99 0.74 0.63 3.37
C PHE A 99 2.14 1.19 3.14
N ASP A 100 2.94 1.24 4.19
CA ASP A 100 4.30 1.78 4.15
C ASP A 100 5.31 0.65 3.99
N PHE A 101 6.26 0.86 3.10
CA PHE A 101 7.34 -0.06 2.76
C PHE A 101 8.68 0.64 2.88
N ASP A 102 9.74 -0.13 3.12
CA ASP A 102 11.10 0.36 2.94
C ASP A 102 11.52 0.44 1.46
N ASP A 103 12.71 0.96 1.18
CA ASP A 103 13.24 1.09 -0.19
C ASP A 103 13.43 -0.27 -0.90
N ALA A 104 13.41 -1.39 -0.17
CA ALA A 104 13.51 -2.75 -0.68
C ALA A 104 12.13 -3.43 -0.83
N GLY A 105 11.03 -2.70 -0.59
CA GLY A 105 9.66 -3.22 -0.69
C GLY A 105 9.28 -4.15 0.45
N VAL A 106 9.93 -4.03 1.62
CA VAL A 106 9.55 -4.75 2.84
C VAL A 106 8.50 -3.94 3.58
N PHE A 107 7.38 -4.59 3.88
CA PHE A 107 6.25 -3.99 4.61
C PHE A 107 6.67 -3.55 6.02
N ARG A 108 6.25 -2.34 6.41
CA ARG A 108 6.52 -1.74 7.73
C ARG A 108 5.24 -1.54 8.53
N THR A 109 4.29 -0.80 7.99
CA THR A 109 3.06 -0.43 8.71
C THR A 109 1.90 -0.21 7.76
N VAL A 110 0.70 -0.14 8.34
CA VAL A 110 -0.55 0.13 7.64
C VAL A 110 -1.39 1.10 8.46
N GLU A 111 -1.99 2.06 7.78
CA GLU A 111 -2.84 3.08 8.38
C GLU A 111 -4.12 3.30 7.58
N THR A 112 -5.15 3.82 8.25
CA THR A 112 -6.38 4.23 7.59
C THR A 112 -6.15 5.58 6.94
N ALA A 113 -6.23 5.65 5.61
CA ALA A 113 -6.07 6.89 4.83
C ALA A 113 -7.41 7.58 4.55
N GLY A 114 -8.53 6.87 4.62
CA GLY A 114 -9.85 7.45 4.38
C GLY A 114 -10.96 6.41 4.37
N ARG A 115 -12.23 6.85 4.38
CA ARG A 115 -13.42 5.97 4.33
C ARG A 115 -14.68 6.78 4.04
N ASN A 116 -15.73 6.10 3.58
CA ASN A 116 -17.08 6.67 3.52
C ASN A 116 -18.09 5.92 4.41
N CYS A 117 -17.62 5.03 5.29
CA CYS A 117 -18.44 4.30 6.25
C CYS A 117 -18.25 4.81 7.69
N THR A 118 -19.29 4.62 8.51
CA THR A 118 -19.36 5.08 9.91
C THR A 118 -18.36 4.35 10.82
N VAL A 119 -18.12 3.07 10.59
CA VAL A 119 -17.18 2.25 11.38
C VAL A 119 -15.78 2.34 10.77
N ALA A 120 -14.76 2.57 11.58
CA ALA A 120 -13.40 2.72 11.05
C ALA A 120 -12.82 1.33 10.76
N PRO A 121 -11.91 1.20 9.79
CA PRO A 121 -11.16 -0.04 9.60
C PRO A 121 -10.55 -0.50 10.92
N PHE A 122 -10.56 -1.82 11.13
CA PHE A 122 -10.06 -2.53 12.30
C PHE A 122 -10.91 -2.39 13.57
N THR A 123 -11.77 -1.37 13.73
CA THR A 123 -12.56 -1.19 14.95
C THR A 123 -13.42 -2.41 15.31
N ALA A 124 -14.12 -2.99 14.32
CA ALA A 124 -14.94 -4.17 14.55
C ALA A 124 -14.10 -5.43 14.80
N SER A 125 -12.91 -5.53 14.19
CA SER A 125 -11.98 -6.63 14.42
C SER A 125 -11.31 -6.54 15.79
N ASP A 126 -10.98 -5.34 16.26
CA ASP A 126 -10.46 -5.11 17.60
C ASP A 126 -11.50 -5.46 18.67
N ALA A 127 -12.77 -5.12 18.42
CA ALA A 127 -13.88 -5.54 19.28
C ALA A 127 -14.04 -7.07 19.29
N ALA A 128 -13.99 -7.73 18.12
CA ALA A 128 -14.07 -9.19 18.02
C ALA A 128 -12.88 -9.87 18.72
N ILE A 129 -11.66 -9.36 18.55
CA ILE A 129 -10.46 -9.82 19.26
C ILE A 129 -10.61 -9.58 20.76
N GLY A 130 -11.19 -8.45 21.19
CA GLY A 130 -11.50 -8.18 22.59
C GLY A 130 -12.48 -9.20 23.18
N ILE A 131 -13.51 -9.60 22.43
CA ILE A 131 -14.45 -10.66 22.81
C ILE A 131 -13.73 -12.01 22.89
N VAL A 132 -12.92 -12.36 21.88
CA VAL A 132 -12.13 -13.61 21.89
C VAL A 132 -11.17 -13.63 23.08
N ARG A 133 -10.47 -12.52 23.38
CA ARG A 133 -9.63 -12.38 24.58
C ARG A 133 -10.44 -12.62 25.86
N ALA A 134 -11.63 -12.04 25.97
CA ALA A 134 -12.47 -12.20 27.15
C ALA A 134 -12.93 -13.67 27.33
N VAL A 135 -13.34 -14.34 26.24
CA VAL A 135 -13.72 -15.76 26.27
C VAL A 135 -12.51 -16.64 26.64
N VAL A 136 -11.37 -16.46 25.96
CA VAL A 136 -10.13 -17.22 26.25
C VAL A 136 -9.67 -17.04 27.71
N ARG A 137 -9.83 -15.83 28.28
CA ARG A 137 -9.51 -15.59 29.69
C ARG A 137 -10.46 -16.30 30.67
N ASN A 138 -11.71 -16.50 30.27
CA ASN A 138 -12.76 -17.05 31.12
C ASN A 138 -12.99 -18.56 30.93
N GLU A 139 -12.47 -19.16 29.85
CA GLU A 139 -12.58 -20.60 29.56
C GLU A 139 -11.31 -21.37 30.00
N PRO A 140 -11.39 -22.24 31.02
CA PRO A 140 -10.23 -22.93 31.61
C PRO A 140 -9.41 -23.73 30.58
N ASP A 141 -10.08 -24.44 29.67
CA ASP A 141 -9.44 -25.33 28.69
C ASP A 141 -8.66 -24.55 27.61
N LEU A 142 -9.00 -23.29 27.38
CA LEU A 142 -8.30 -22.42 26.43
C LEU A 142 -7.13 -21.67 27.08
N ARG A 143 -7.09 -21.59 28.42
CA ARG A 143 -5.98 -20.96 29.15
C ARG A 143 -4.70 -21.79 29.13
N ASP A 144 -4.81 -23.10 28.97
CA ASP A 144 -3.64 -23.99 28.97
C ASP A 144 -2.87 -23.94 27.65
N ASN A 145 -3.43 -23.34 26.59
CA ASN A 145 -2.75 -23.13 25.33
C ASN A 145 -2.05 -21.76 25.30
N TYR A 146 -0.92 -21.67 26.01
CA TYR A 146 -0.14 -20.44 26.23
C TYR A 146 0.22 -19.68 24.94
N GLN A 147 0.42 -20.38 23.81
CA GLN A 147 0.75 -19.75 22.54
C GLN A 147 -0.44 -18.99 21.94
N ILE A 148 -1.65 -19.53 22.07
CA ILE A 148 -2.90 -18.90 21.60
C ILE A 148 -3.20 -17.67 22.46
N LEU A 149 -3.11 -17.81 23.79
CA LEU A 149 -3.24 -16.70 24.73
C LEU A 149 -2.29 -15.55 24.43
N ARG A 150 -0.99 -15.84 24.26
CA ARG A 150 0.02 -14.80 24.01
C ARG A 150 -0.24 -14.04 22.71
N MET A 151 -0.68 -14.73 21.65
CA MET A 151 -1.05 -14.08 20.39
C MET A 151 -2.25 -13.16 20.56
N PHE A 152 -3.31 -13.61 21.24
CA PHE A 152 -4.50 -12.80 21.40
C PHE A 152 -4.30 -11.66 22.39
N GLU A 153 -3.58 -11.85 23.51
CA GLU A 153 -3.39 -10.81 24.52
C GLU A 153 -2.47 -9.67 24.08
N THR A 154 -1.50 -9.94 23.21
CA THR A 154 -0.47 -8.97 22.84
C THR A 154 -0.84 -8.13 21.62
N TYR A 155 -1.62 -8.68 20.68
CA TYR A 155 -1.80 -8.08 19.35
C TYR A 155 -3.26 -7.67 19.07
N ASP A 156 -3.46 -6.44 18.62
CA ASP A 156 -4.74 -5.98 18.08
C ASP A 156 -4.96 -6.50 16.64
N ALA A 157 -6.10 -6.20 16.01
CA ALA A 157 -6.41 -6.71 14.67
C ALA A 157 -5.40 -6.24 13.63
N ARG A 158 -4.91 -5.01 13.80
CA ARG A 158 -3.93 -4.42 12.90
C ARG A 158 -2.59 -5.14 13.05
N ASP A 159 -2.15 -5.42 14.26
CA ASP A 159 -0.89 -6.12 14.51
C ASP A 159 -0.94 -7.58 14.05
N MET A 160 -2.08 -8.26 14.24
CA MET A 160 -2.29 -9.58 13.67
C MET A 160 -2.21 -9.56 12.14
N MET A 161 -2.81 -8.56 11.50
CA MET A 161 -2.70 -8.39 10.05
C MET A 161 -1.25 -8.12 9.62
N LYS A 162 -0.51 -7.27 10.35
CA LYS A 162 0.93 -7.02 10.08
C LYS A 162 1.74 -8.32 10.15
N PHE A 163 1.48 -9.16 11.16
CA PHE A 163 2.13 -10.46 11.31
C PHE A 163 1.86 -11.39 10.11
N VAL A 164 0.60 -11.51 9.69
CA VAL A 164 0.24 -12.32 8.51
C VAL A 164 0.93 -11.80 7.25
N MET A 165 0.93 -10.47 7.05
CA MET A 165 1.61 -9.86 5.89
C MET A 165 3.12 -10.11 5.89
N ALA A 166 3.76 -10.17 7.07
CA ALA A 166 5.19 -10.45 7.18
C ALA A 166 5.56 -11.91 6.88
N LEU A 167 4.62 -12.86 7.04
CA LEU A 167 4.80 -14.28 6.76
C LEU A 167 4.58 -14.65 5.29
N SER A 168 3.75 -13.89 4.56
CA SER A 168 3.39 -14.14 3.15
C SER A 168 4.50 -13.78 2.12
N ARG A 169 5.77 -13.99 2.47
CA ARG A 169 6.94 -13.65 1.64
C ARG A 169 7.04 -14.47 0.36
#